data_AF-A0A7Y2HB50-F1
#
_entry.id   AF-A0A7Y2HB50-F1
#
_cell.length_a   1.000
_cell.length_b   1.000
_cell.length_c   1.000
_cell.angle_alpha   90.00
_cell.angle_beta   90.00
_cell.angle_gamma   90.00
#
_symmetry.space_group_name_H-M   'P 1'
#
loop_
_entity.id
_entity.type
_entity.pdbx_description
1 polymer ?
#
loop_
_entity_poly.entity_id
_entity_poly.type
_entity_poly.pdbx_seq_one_letter_code
_entity_poly.pdbx_strand_id
1 'polypeptide(L)'
;MKSLGLHWKILIGMAAGVIFGIIFSKLGYKSFVIDWIKPFGTIFIKLLKLIAIPLIIASLIKGISDLKDISKFSRIGIRTIAVYLMTTVIAITIGLVFVNVIEPGNSISEETVAQLTESYNVVASERVSSAVDQKSKGPLQFVVDIVPDNIFNAASDNRNMLQVIFFTILFGISLLLVEEKKGAPIKAFFDGFNEVIMKMIELIMLIAPYAVFALLASLIVETTNADIFVALAWYALTVVMGLATMVAIYVTIVYFYTGKKPNYFFNGIAPAQLLAFSTSSSAATLPVTMERVEEHLGVDKEVASFVCPVGATINMDGTS
;
A
#
# COMPACT_ATOMS: atom_id res chain seq x y z
N MET A 1 -26.44 -5.61 21.51
CA MET A 1 -25.36 -4.60 21.51
C MET A 1 -24.79 -4.53 20.11
N LYS A 2 -24.76 -3.37 19.45
CA LYS A 2 -24.15 -3.25 18.11
C LYS A 2 -22.66 -3.60 18.23
N SER A 3 -22.17 -4.55 17.44
CA SER A 3 -20.75 -4.88 17.44
C SER A 3 -19.95 -3.65 17.00
N LEU A 4 -18.83 -3.36 17.67
CA LEU A 4 -17.95 -2.25 17.27
C LEU A 4 -17.49 -2.45 15.82
N GLY A 5 -17.48 -1.36 15.05
CA GLY A 5 -16.95 -1.35 13.69
C GLY A 5 -15.48 -1.78 13.66
N LEU A 6 -15.05 -2.43 12.58
CA LEU A 6 -13.71 -2.98 12.45
C LEU A 6 -12.61 -1.93 12.62
N HIS A 7 -12.79 -0.73 12.07
CA HIS A 7 -11.84 0.37 12.24
C HIS A 7 -11.63 0.74 13.72
N TRP A 8 -12.69 0.76 14.54
CA TRP A 8 -12.55 1.00 15.98
C TRP A 8 -11.79 -0.12 16.69
N LYS A 9 -12.02 -1.37 16.31
CA LYS A 9 -11.27 -2.51 16.86
C LYS A 9 -9.78 -2.39 16.52
N ILE A 10 -9.46 -2.03 15.28
CA ILE A 10 -8.07 -1.82 14.84
C ILE A 10 -7.45 -0.64 15.62
N LEU A 11 -8.14 0.48 15.77
CA LEU A 11 -7.65 1.62 16.56
C LEU A 11 -7.36 1.25 18.02
N ILE A 12 -8.25 0.48 18.65
CA ILE A 12 -8.04 -0.04 20.00
C ILE A 12 -6.80 -0.96 20.03
N GLY A 13 -6.66 -1.85 19.05
CA GLY A 13 -5.50 -2.72 18.91
C GLY A 13 -4.19 -1.94 18.76
N MET A 14 -4.18 -0.89 17.93
CA MET A 14 -3.03 0.01 17.77
C MET A 14 -2.66 0.68 19.09
N ALA A 15 -3.61 1.34 19.74
CA ALA A 15 -3.37 2.05 20.99
C ALA A 15 -2.87 1.11 22.08
N ALA A 16 -3.51 -0.06 22.23
CA ALA A 16 -3.09 -1.08 23.18
C ALA A 16 -1.69 -1.63 22.85
N GLY A 17 -1.36 -1.84 21.58
CA GLY A 17 -0.06 -2.33 21.14
C GLY A 17 1.07 -1.35 21.48
N VAL A 18 0.84 -0.06 21.23
CA VAL A 18 1.78 1.00 21.59
C VAL A 18 2.01 1.05 23.11
N ILE A 19 0.93 1.09 23.90
CA ILE A 19 1.03 1.13 25.37
C ILE A 19 1.77 -0.12 25.90
N PHE A 20 1.41 -1.30 25.40
CA PHE A 20 2.05 -2.55 25.76
C PHE A 20 3.54 -2.55 25.43
N GLY A 21 3.90 -2.10 24.22
CA GLY A 21 5.29 -1.98 23.78
C GLY A 21 6.11 -1.04 24.66
N ILE A 22 5.57 0.12 25.04
CA ILE A 22 6.25 1.08 25.94
C ILE A 22 6.51 0.45 27.31
N ILE A 23 5.52 -0.22 27.88
CA ILE A 23 5.64 -0.87 29.19
C ILE A 23 6.69 -1.98 29.14
N PHE A 24 6.62 -2.89 28.16
CA PHE A 24 7.53 -4.04 28.07
C PHE A 24 8.95 -3.64 27.66
N SER A 25 9.11 -2.54 26.91
CA SER A 25 10.41 -1.93 26.62
C SER A 25 11.08 -1.44 27.92
N LYS A 26 10.35 -0.70 28.76
CA LYS A 26 10.86 -0.20 30.05
C LYS A 26 11.16 -1.30 31.07
N LEU A 27 10.40 -2.39 31.05
CA LEU A 27 10.60 -3.54 31.94
C LEU A 27 11.73 -4.49 31.48
N GLY A 28 12.34 -4.25 30.32
CA GLY A 28 13.41 -5.11 29.79
C GLY A 28 12.92 -6.43 29.19
N TYR A 29 11.62 -6.61 28.97
CA TYR A 29 11.02 -7.82 28.37
C TYR A 29 11.00 -7.78 26.83
N LYS A 30 12.03 -7.19 26.22
CA LYS A 30 12.14 -7.03 24.76
C LYS A 30 12.03 -8.37 24.03
N SER A 31 12.79 -9.38 24.48
CA SER A 31 12.80 -10.70 23.86
C SER A 31 11.43 -11.38 23.90
N PHE A 32 10.66 -11.19 24.98
CA PHE A 32 9.30 -11.74 25.06
C PHE A 32 8.39 -11.19 23.95
N VAL A 33 8.42 -9.86 23.74
CA VAL A 33 7.61 -9.23 22.68
C VAL A 33 8.05 -9.68 21.30
N ILE A 34 9.36 -9.83 21.08
CA ILE A 34 9.90 -10.28 19.79
C ILE A 34 9.57 -11.75 19.51
N ASP A 35 9.72 -12.63 20.49
CA ASP A 35 9.61 -14.07 20.27
C ASP A 35 8.17 -14.58 20.35
N TRP A 36 7.30 -13.93 21.13
CA TRP A 36 5.95 -14.43 21.41
C TRP A 36 4.83 -13.54 20.85
N ILE A 37 5.06 -12.23 20.69
CA ILE A 37 4.04 -11.30 20.21
C ILE A 37 4.22 -11.01 18.72
N LYS A 38 5.44 -10.65 18.28
CA LYS A 38 5.76 -10.35 16.86
C LYS A 38 5.32 -11.43 15.87
N PRO A 39 5.38 -12.75 16.17
CA PRO A 39 4.96 -13.77 15.22
C PRO A 39 3.52 -13.61 14.74
N PHE A 40 2.60 -13.16 15.60
CA PHE A 40 1.20 -12.94 15.21
C PHE A 40 1.07 -11.85 14.14
N GLY A 41 1.78 -10.74 14.30
CA GLY A 41 1.85 -9.68 13.29
C GLY A 41 2.52 -10.16 12.00
N THR A 42 3.58 -10.97 12.12
CA THR A 42 4.30 -11.53 10.98
C THR A 42 3.43 -12.51 10.17
N ILE A 43 2.70 -13.40 10.84
CA ILE A 43 1.75 -14.33 10.21
C ILE A 43 0.69 -13.54 9.44
N PHE A 44 0.15 -12.49 10.04
CA PHE A 44 -0.86 -11.66 9.40
C PHE A 44 -0.34 -10.96 8.13
N ILE A 45 0.87 -10.37 8.17
CA ILE A 45 1.50 -9.81 6.97
C ILE A 45 1.71 -10.89 5.90
N LYS A 46 2.12 -12.10 6.29
CA LYS A 46 2.28 -13.22 5.34
C LYS A 46 0.95 -13.63 4.70
N LEU A 47 -0.14 -13.67 5.48
CA LEU A 47 -1.49 -13.97 4.96
C LEU A 47 -1.94 -12.93 3.93
N LEU A 48 -1.70 -11.65 4.19
CA LEU A 48 -2.03 -10.58 3.25
C LEU A 48 -1.18 -10.63 1.97
N LYS A 49 0.13 -10.88 2.10
CA LYS A 49 1.02 -11.06 0.95
C LYS A 49 0.70 -12.32 0.14
N LEU A 50 0.19 -13.38 0.78
CA LEU A 50 -0.19 -14.63 0.14
C LEU A 50 -1.35 -14.43 -0.85
N ILE A 51 -2.33 -13.62 -0.48
CA ILE A 51 -3.54 -13.40 -1.29
C ILE A 51 -3.39 -12.30 -2.34
N ALA A 52 -2.34 -11.48 -2.26
CA ALA A 52 -2.16 -10.32 -3.14
C ALA A 52 -2.10 -10.70 -4.63
N ILE A 53 -1.21 -11.61 -5.02
CA ILE A 53 -1.08 -12.06 -6.42
C ILE A 53 -2.34 -12.80 -6.92
N PRO A 54 -2.88 -13.80 -6.19
CA PRO A 54 -4.14 -14.44 -6.56
C PRO A 54 -5.29 -13.45 -6.77
N LEU A 55 -5.43 -12.46 -5.88
CA LEU A 55 -6.44 -11.43 -5.99
C LEU A 55 -6.24 -10.62 -7.27
N ILE A 56 -5.03 -10.12 -7.53
CA ILE A 56 -4.74 -9.32 -8.71
C ILE A 56 -5.13 -10.07 -9.98
N ILE A 57 -4.71 -11.33 -10.10
CA ILE A 57 -5.03 -12.17 -11.26
C ILE A 57 -6.56 -12.33 -11.40
N ALA A 58 -7.24 -12.72 -10.32
CA ALA A 58 -8.68 -12.97 -10.35
C ALA A 58 -9.50 -11.71 -10.63
N SER A 59 -9.24 -10.65 -9.87
CA SER A 59 -9.99 -9.40 -9.91
C SER A 59 -9.80 -8.64 -11.22
N LEU A 60 -8.58 -8.56 -11.75
CA LEU A 60 -8.32 -7.88 -13.03
C LEU A 60 -8.89 -8.67 -14.20
N ILE A 61 -8.72 -10.01 -14.25
CA ILE A 61 -9.31 -10.79 -15.35
C ILE A 61 -10.82 -10.67 -15.30
N LYS A 62 -11.43 -10.79 -14.12
CA LYS A 62 -12.86 -10.55 -13.92
C LYS A 62 -13.26 -9.15 -14.41
N GLY A 63 -12.64 -8.10 -13.88
CA GLY A 63 -12.93 -6.71 -14.21
C GLY A 63 -12.83 -6.42 -15.70
N ILE A 64 -11.76 -6.88 -16.36
CA ILE A 64 -11.57 -6.71 -17.79
C ILE A 64 -12.56 -7.57 -18.58
N SER A 65 -12.80 -8.83 -18.20
CA SER A 65 -13.72 -9.71 -18.93
C SER A 65 -15.20 -9.32 -18.80
N ASP A 66 -15.54 -8.50 -17.81
CA ASP A 66 -16.86 -7.87 -17.64
C ASP A 66 -17.06 -6.68 -18.59
N LEU A 67 -15.97 -6.14 -19.16
CA LEU A 67 -16.05 -5.11 -20.17
C LEU A 67 -16.51 -5.66 -21.52
N LYS A 68 -17.67 -5.19 -21.96
CA LYS A 68 -18.13 -5.40 -23.35
C LYS A 68 -17.36 -4.58 -24.38
N ASP A 69 -16.61 -3.57 -23.94
CA ASP A 69 -15.95 -2.58 -24.81
C ASP A 69 -14.54 -2.27 -24.31
N ILE A 70 -13.54 -2.71 -25.07
CA ILE A 70 -12.11 -2.50 -24.81
C ILE A 70 -11.76 -0.99 -24.75
N SER A 71 -12.51 -0.13 -25.44
CA SER A 71 -12.26 1.32 -25.43
C SER A 71 -12.55 1.97 -24.08
N LYS A 72 -13.40 1.35 -23.25
CA LYS A 72 -13.61 1.78 -21.86
C LYS A 72 -12.38 1.51 -21.01
N PHE A 73 -11.76 0.34 -21.18
CA PHE A 73 -10.54 -0.04 -20.48
C PHE A 73 -9.40 0.95 -20.74
N SER A 74 -9.14 1.27 -22.01
CA SER A 74 -8.07 2.21 -22.37
C SER A 74 -8.28 3.60 -21.77
N ARG A 75 -9.55 4.05 -21.69
CA ARG A 75 -9.91 5.31 -21.05
C ARG A 75 -9.67 5.30 -19.53
N ILE A 76 -9.99 4.20 -18.85
CA ILE A 76 -9.69 4.03 -17.42
C ILE A 76 -8.18 4.07 -17.21
N GLY A 77 -7.42 3.33 -18.01
CA GLY A 77 -5.96 3.30 -17.96
C GLY A 77 -5.32 4.68 -18.09
N ILE A 78 -5.65 5.40 -19.16
CA ILE A 78 -5.07 6.73 -19.42
C ILE A 78 -5.45 7.73 -18.32
N ARG A 79 -6.71 7.74 -17.87
CA ARG A 79 -7.13 8.63 -16.77
C ARG A 79 -6.39 8.31 -15.48
N THR A 80 -6.19 7.04 -15.17
CA THR A 80 -5.47 6.60 -13.97
C THR A 80 -4.03 7.06 -13.98
N ILE A 81 -3.30 6.80 -15.08
CA ILE A 81 -1.90 7.23 -15.24
C ILE A 81 -1.80 8.75 -15.15
N ALA A 82 -2.69 9.49 -15.83
CA ALA A 82 -2.68 10.95 -15.78
C ALA A 82 -2.93 11.50 -14.36
N VAL A 83 -3.86 10.91 -13.61
CA VAL A 83 -4.12 11.28 -12.21
C VAL A 83 -2.89 11.00 -11.35
N TYR A 84 -2.28 9.82 -11.44
CA TYR A 84 -1.09 9.46 -10.65
C TYR A 84 0.09 10.37 -10.95
N LEU A 85 0.40 10.64 -12.21
CA LEU A 85 1.46 11.58 -12.56
C LEU A 85 1.20 12.99 -12.01
N MET A 86 -0.05 13.45 -12.07
CA MET A 86 -0.43 14.76 -11.55
C MET A 86 -0.29 14.81 -10.02
N THR A 87 -0.75 13.78 -9.30
CA THR A 87 -0.68 13.74 -7.84
C THR A 87 0.75 13.58 -7.35
N THR A 88 1.60 12.83 -8.05
CA THR A 88 3.03 12.74 -7.74
C THR A 88 3.74 14.08 -7.89
N VAL A 89 3.47 14.82 -8.96
CA VAL A 89 4.05 16.18 -9.14
C VAL A 89 3.61 17.12 -8.02
N ILE A 90 2.33 17.05 -7.61
CA ILE A 90 1.81 17.82 -6.48
C ILE A 90 2.50 17.41 -5.17
N ALA A 91 2.64 16.11 -4.92
CA ALA A 91 3.29 15.57 -3.72
C ALA A 91 4.74 16.03 -3.59
N ILE A 92 5.53 15.90 -4.66
CA ILE A 92 6.92 16.37 -4.71
C ILE A 92 6.99 17.87 -4.45
N THR A 93 6.10 18.65 -5.07
CA THR A 93 6.06 20.11 -4.86
C THR A 93 5.79 20.45 -3.40
N ILE A 94 4.83 19.77 -2.76
CA ILE A 94 4.50 19.97 -1.35
C ILE A 94 5.68 19.57 -0.45
N GLY A 95 6.30 18.42 -0.71
CA GLY A 95 7.48 17.95 0.03
C GLY A 95 8.63 18.96 -0.04
N LEU A 96 8.94 19.45 -1.25
CA LEU A 96 9.96 20.48 -1.46
C LEU A 96 9.62 21.77 -0.71
N VAL A 97 8.37 22.24 -0.78
CA VAL A 97 7.95 23.45 -0.07
C VAL A 97 8.13 23.29 1.44
N PHE A 98 7.63 22.19 2.03
CA PHE A 98 7.75 21.97 3.47
C PHE A 98 9.20 21.84 3.94
N VAL A 99 10.04 21.09 3.22
CA VAL A 99 11.46 20.91 3.58
C VAL A 99 12.23 22.22 3.49
N ASN A 100 12.01 23.03 2.45
CA ASN A 100 12.72 24.31 2.29
C ASN A 100 12.22 25.42 3.22
N VAL A 101 10.98 25.32 3.74
CA VAL A 101 10.44 26.31 4.69
C VAL A 101 10.81 25.96 6.13
N ILE A 102 10.81 24.68 6.49
CA ILE A 102 11.05 24.23 7.87
C ILE A 102 12.54 23.98 8.13
N GLU A 103 13.29 23.60 7.10
CA GLU A 103 14.72 23.28 7.17
C GLU A 103 15.06 22.37 8.37
N PRO A 104 14.42 21.17 8.48
CA PRO A 104 14.51 20.35 9.69
C PRO A 104 15.95 19.91 10.03
N GLY A 105 16.87 19.91 9.05
CA GLY A 105 18.27 19.57 9.25
C GLY A 105 19.03 20.55 10.16
N ASN A 106 18.62 21.82 10.24
CA ASN A 106 19.28 22.83 11.08
C ASN A 106 19.09 22.57 12.58
N SER A 107 18.14 21.71 12.94
CA SER A 107 17.83 21.36 14.33
C SER A 107 18.63 20.16 14.86
N ILE A 108 19.49 19.57 14.03
CA ILE A 108 20.26 18.36 14.35
C ILE A 108 21.71 18.77 14.66
N SER A 109 22.27 18.29 15.76
CA SER A 109 23.68 18.55 16.10
C SER A 109 24.63 17.83 15.14
N GLU A 110 25.81 18.39 14.91
CA GLU A 110 26.83 17.77 14.05
C GLU A 110 27.23 16.35 14.51
N GLU A 111 27.21 16.10 15.82
CA GLU A 111 27.45 14.78 16.40
C GLU A 111 26.37 13.77 16.03
N THR A 112 25.09 14.18 16.08
CA THR A 112 23.98 13.32 15.66
C THR A 112 23.98 13.11 14.14
N VAL A 113 24.36 14.12 13.35
CA VAL A 113 24.56 13.94 11.90
C VAL A 113 25.64 12.89 11.65
N ALA A 114 26.79 12.96 12.31
CA ALA A 114 27.85 11.97 12.15
C ALA A 114 27.40 10.55 12.52
N GLN A 115 26.68 10.37 13.64
CA GLN A 115 26.13 9.07 14.05
C GLN A 115 25.09 8.52 13.08
N LEU A 116 24.19 9.37 12.56
CA LEU A 116 23.19 8.97 11.58
C LEU A 116 23.84 8.63 10.24
N THR A 117 24.82 9.41 9.80
CA THR A 117 25.62 9.13 8.62
C THR A 117 26.29 7.77 8.77
N GLU A 118 26.96 7.47 9.88
CA GLU A 118 27.57 6.14 10.08
C GLU A 118 26.55 4.99 10.11
N SER A 119 25.42 5.18 10.82
CA SER A 119 24.36 4.16 10.95
C SER A 119 23.61 3.88 9.66
N TYR A 120 23.49 4.88 8.77
CA TYR A 120 22.69 4.80 7.54
C TYR A 120 23.51 4.97 6.24
N ASN A 121 24.84 5.09 6.33
CA ASN A 121 25.74 5.28 5.18
C ASN A 121 25.59 4.16 4.14
N VAL A 122 25.37 2.93 4.59
CA VAL A 122 25.14 1.79 3.70
C VAL A 122 23.84 1.96 2.92
N VAL A 123 22.75 2.34 3.60
CA VAL A 123 21.44 2.55 2.95
C VAL A 123 21.48 3.77 2.02
N ALA A 124 22.14 4.85 2.42
CA ALA A 124 22.31 6.05 1.60
C ALA A 124 23.15 5.75 0.35
N SER A 125 24.27 5.02 0.50
CA SER A 125 25.13 4.65 -0.63
C SER A 125 24.44 3.68 -1.60
N GLU A 126 23.66 2.71 -1.12
CA GLU A 126 22.81 1.85 -1.96
C GLU A 126 21.78 2.65 -2.77
N ARG A 127 21.14 3.65 -2.14
CA ARG A 127 20.18 4.54 -2.82
C ARG A 127 20.85 5.38 -3.91
N VAL A 128 22.04 5.91 -3.62
CA VAL A 128 22.84 6.67 -4.60
C VAL A 128 23.26 5.76 -5.76
N SER A 129 23.75 4.54 -5.48
CA SER A 129 24.08 3.57 -6.52
C SER A 129 22.87 3.25 -7.39
N SER A 130 21.71 3.00 -6.77
CA SER A 130 20.46 2.74 -7.48
C SER A 130 20.04 3.90 -8.39
N ALA A 131 20.27 5.16 -7.96
CA ALA A 131 19.99 6.34 -8.76
C ALA A 131 20.97 6.49 -9.95
N VAL A 132 22.25 6.16 -9.76
CA VAL A 132 23.25 6.14 -10.83
C VAL A 132 22.93 5.05 -11.86
N ASP A 133 22.55 3.85 -11.39
CA ASP A 133 22.10 2.75 -12.23
C ASP A 133 20.82 3.11 -12.99
N GLN A 134 19.89 3.82 -12.34
CA GLN A 134 18.69 4.31 -13.01
C GLN A 134 19.01 5.35 -14.09
N LYS A 135 20.01 6.22 -13.86
CA LYS A 135 20.46 7.23 -14.83
C LYS A 135 21.15 6.60 -16.04
N SER A 136 21.78 5.44 -15.88
CA SER A 136 22.43 4.71 -16.97
C SER A 136 21.45 3.90 -17.82
N LYS A 137 20.24 3.64 -17.31
CA LYS A 137 19.16 2.99 -18.06
C LYS A 137 18.54 3.92 -19.10
N GLY A 138 18.09 3.33 -20.21
CA GLY A 138 17.34 4.06 -21.24
C GLY A 138 15.95 4.50 -20.76
N PRO A 139 15.35 5.55 -21.36
CA PRO A 139 14.08 6.11 -20.91
C PRO A 139 12.89 5.13 -21.01
N LEU A 140 13.00 4.11 -21.86
CA LEU A 140 11.98 3.07 -22.04
C LEU A 140 12.28 1.78 -21.28
N GLN A 141 13.37 1.72 -20.50
CA GLN A 141 13.75 0.48 -19.79
C GLN A 141 12.64 0.02 -18.84
N PHE A 142 11.95 0.97 -18.18
CA PHE A 142 10.82 0.62 -17.32
C PHE A 142 9.71 -0.11 -18.08
N VAL A 143 9.46 0.24 -19.36
CA VAL A 143 8.44 -0.43 -20.20
C VAL A 143 8.88 -1.85 -20.53
N VAL A 144 10.17 -2.06 -20.76
CA VAL A 144 10.75 -3.39 -21.00
C VAL A 144 10.63 -4.25 -19.73
N ASP A 145 10.98 -3.70 -18.57
CA ASP A 145 10.97 -4.41 -17.28
C ASP A 145 9.55 -4.85 -16.83
N ILE A 146 8.50 -4.22 -17.38
CA ILE A 146 7.09 -4.59 -17.16
C ILE A 146 6.71 -5.90 -17.84
N VAL A 147 7.38 -6.28 -18.92
CA VAL A 147 7.04 -7.50 -19.67
C VAL A 147 7.82 -8.67 -19.07
N PRO A 148 7.16 -9.66 -18.42
CA PRO A 148 7.86 -10.81 -17.90
C PRO A 148 8.25 -11.80 -19.00
N ASP A 149 9.42 -12.40 -18.89
CA ASP A 149 9.79 -13.58 -19.68
C ASP A 149 8.98 -14.83 -19.29
N ASN A 150 8.56 -14.91 -18.01
CA ASN A 150 7.81 -16.05 -17.47
C ASN A 150 6.86 -15.61 -16.34
N ILE A 151 5.57 -15.90 -16.52
CA ILE A 151 4.52 -15.53 -15.55
C ILE A 151 4.65 -16.26 -14.21
N PHE A 152 5.09 -17.52 -14.18
CA PHE A 152 5.21 -18.27 -12.92
C PHE A 152 6.35 -17.73 -12.06
N ASN A 153 7.46 -17.34 -12.69
CA ASN A 153 8.56 -16.66 -12.00
C ASN A 153 8.11 -15.29 -11.47
N ALA A 154 7.40 -14.51 -12.29
CA ALA A 154 6.85 -13.22 -11.87
C ALA A 154 5.87 -13.37 -10.71
N ALA A 155 4.99 -14.36 -10.77
CA ALA A 155 3.99 -14.65 -9.74
C ALA A 155 4.60 -15.23 -8.43
N SER A 156 5.88 -15.58 -8.40
CA SER A 156 6.53 -16.12 -7.21
C SER A 156 6.99 -15.04 -6.22
N ASP A 157 7.21 -13.80 -6.68
CA ASP A 157 7.63 -12.67 -5.84
C ASP A 157 6.68 -11.47 -6.02
N ASN A 158 6.13 -10.99 -4.90
CA ASN A 158 5.30 -9.78 -4.84
C ASN A 158 6.03 -8.51 -5.33
N ARG A 159 7.36 -8.52 -5.43
CA ARG A 159 8.12 -7.42 -6.06
C ARG A 159 7.87 -7.30 -7.56
N ASN A 160 7.54 -8.40 -8.23
CA ASN A 160 7.27 -8.45 -9.66
C ASN A 160 5.78 -8.20 -9.98
N MET A 161 5.05 -7.57 -9.07
CA MET A 161 3.60 -7.37 -9.18
C MET A 161 3.20 -6.65 -10.48
N LEU A 162 4.00 -5.69 -10.96
CA LEU A 162 3.71 -4.97 -12.20
C LEU A 162 3.78 -5.89 -13.44
N GLN A 163 4.64 -6.90 -13.42
CA GLN A 163 4.73 -7.92 -14.47
C GLN A 163 3.52 -8.85 -14.46
N VAL A 164 3.05 -9.23 -13.27
CA VAL A 164 1.80 -9.99 -13.11
C VAL A 164 0.64 -9.17 -13.66
N ILE A 165 0.52 -7.90 -13.28
CA ILE A 165 -0.52 -6.98 -13.79
C ILE A 165 -0.49 -6.92 -15.32
N PHE A 166 0.68 -6.77 -15.94
CA PHE A 166 0.82 -6.74 -17.40
C PHE A 166 0.27 -8.01 -18.07
N PHE A 167 0.71 -9.18 -17.59
CA PHE A 167 0.20 -10.46 -18.10
C PHE A 167 -1.32 -10.56 -17.92
N THR A 168 -1.82 -10.21 -16.76
CA THR A 168 -3.24 -10.30 -16.43
C THR A 168 -4.10 -9.39 -17.31
N ILE A 169 -3.62 -8.19 -17.64
CA ILE A 169 -4.27 -7.29 -18.61
C ILE A 169 -4.29 -7.91 -19.99
N LEU A 170 -3.16 -8.41 -20.48
CA LEU A 170 -3.05 -9.05 -21.79
C LEU A 170 -3.97 -10.27 -21.88
N PHE A 171 -4.01 -11.09 -20.83
CA PHE A 171 -4.89 -12.25 -20.71
C PHE A 171 -6.36 -11.84 -20.72
N GLY A 172 -6.74 -10.85 -19.91
CA GLY A 172 -8.12 -10.36 -19.84
C GLY A 172 -8.62 -9.81 -21.18
N ILE A 173 -7.80 -9.02 -21.88
CA ILE A 173 -8.13 -8.52 -23.23
C ILE A 173 -8.23 -9.69 -24.22
N SER A 174 -7.29 -10.63 -24.17
CA SER A 174 -7.33 -11.81 -25.05
C SER A 174 -8.59 -12.65 -24.82
N LEU A 175 -9.04 -12.78 -23.57
CA LEU A 175 -10.27 -13.49 -23.22
C LEU A 175 -11.51 -12.83 -23.85
N LEU A 176 -11.55 -11.50 -23.96
CA LEU A 176 -12.62 -10.77 -24.65
C LEU A 176 -12.61 -10.96 -26.17
N LEU A 177 -11.45 -11.25 -26.76
CA LEU A 177 -11.28 -11.45 -28.21
C LEU A 177 -11.57 -12.88 -28.65
N VAL A 178 -11.60 -13.83 -27.72
CA VAL A 178 -11.97 -15.23 -27.98
C VAL A 178 -13.49 -15.36 -28.11
N GLU A 179 -13.94 -16.34 -28.90
CA GLU A 179 -15.36 -16.67 -29.04
C GLU A 179 -16.03 -16.89 -27.67
N GLU A 180 -17.17 -16.24 -27.44
CA GLU A 180 -17.87 -16.21 -26.15
C GLU A 180 -18.09 -17.61 -25.55
N LYS A 181 -18.46 -18.60 -26.37
CA LYS A 181 -18.65 -19.99 -25.93
C LYS A 181 -17.39 -20.63 -25.36
N LYS A 182 -16.21 -20.26 -25.86
CA LYS A 182 -14.92 -20.78 -25.40
C LYS A 182 -14.38 -19.98 -24.20
N GLY A 183 -14.65 -18.68 -24.16
CA GLY A 183 -14.24 -17.80 -23.06
C GLY A 183 -15.10 -17.94 -21.80
N ALA A 184 -16.40 -18.25 -21.94
CA ALA A 184 -17.35 -18.27 -20.83
C ALA A 184 -16.94 -19.18 -19.64
N PRO A 185 -16.42 -20.41 -19.84
CA PRO A 185 -15.99 -21.24 -18.71
C PRO A 185 -14.80 -20.64 -17.94
N ILE A 186 -13.86 -20.00 -18.65
CA ILE A 186 -12.69 -19.34 -18.06
C ILE A 186 -13.15 -18.14 -17.24
N LYS A 187 -14.07 -17.34 -17.79
CA LYS A 187 -14.67 -16.22 -17.08
C LYS A 187 -15.38 -16.66 -15.80
N ALA A 188 -16.24 -17.68 -15.89
CA ALA A 188 -16.97 -18.21 -14.73
C ALA A 188 -16.02 -18.74 -13.64
N PHE A 189 -14.88 -19.33 -14.03
CA PHE A 189 -13.84 -19.73 -13.09
C PHE A 189 -13.26 -18.51 -12.35
N PHE A 190 -12.84 -17.47 -13.06
CA PHE A 190 -12.26 -16.28 -12.43
C PHE A 190 -13.29 -15.49 -11.60
N ASP A 191 -14.55 -15.51 -12.00
CA ASP A 191 -15.66 -14.97 -11.21
C ASP A 191 -15.76 -15.64 -9.85
N GLY A 192 -15.88 -16.98 -9.83
CA GLY A 192 -15.94 -17.75 -8.60
C GLY A 192 -14.66 -17.65 -7.77
N PHE A 193 -13.50 -17.67 -8.43
CA PHE A 193 -12.20 -17.55 -7.78
C PHE A 193 -12.06 -16.19 -7.09
N ASN A 194 -12.46 -15.08 -7.73
CA ASN A 194 -12.45 -13.75 -7.12
C ASN A 194 -13.32 -13.70 -5.86
N GLU A 195 -14.54 -14.24 -5.90
CA GLU A 195 -15.42 -14.26 -4.73
C GLU A 195 -14.83 -15.07 -3.56
N VAL A 196 -14.13 -16.19 -3.85
CA VAL A 196 -13.40 -16.96 -2.82
C VAL A 196 -12.28 -16.13 -2.20
N ILE A 197 -11.47 -15.44 -3.01
CA ILE A 197 -10.37 -14.61 -2.50
C ILE A 197 -10.92 -13.43 -1.66
N MET A 198 -12.00 -12.79 -2.10
CA MET A 198 -12.68 -11.76 -1.31
C MET A 198 -13.13 -12.29 0.05
N LYS A 199 -13.69 -13.52 0.08
CA LYS A 199 -14.05 -14.14 1.35
C LYS A 199 -12.86 -14.45 2.25
N MET A 200 -11.72 -14.83 1.67
CA MET A 200 -10.47 -15.02 2.42
C MET A 200 -10.00 -13.71 3.06
N ILE A 201 -10.13 -12.57 2.35
CA ILE A 201 -9.81 -11.25 2.89
C ILE A 201 -10.66 -10.96 4.13
N GLU A 202 -11.98 -11.17 4.05
CA GLU A 202 -12.87 -10.97 5.20
C GLU A 202 -12.43 -11.78 6.43
N LEU A 203 -12.07 -13.06 6.24
CA LEU A 203 -11.60 -13.94 7.32
C LEU A 203 -10.28 -13.45 7.93
N ILE A 204 -9.34 -13.04 7.09
CA ILE A 204 -8.05 -12.47 7.53
C ILE A 204 -8.30 -11.18 8.31
N MET A 205 -9.27 -10.36 7.91
CA MET A 205 -9.59 -9.11 8.59
C MET A 205 -10.17 -9.29 10.00
N LEU A 206 -10.69 -10.48 10.36
CA LEU A 206 -11.14 -10.77 11.72
C LEU A 206 -10.00 -10.75 12.74
N ILE A 207 -8.80 -11.14 12.33
CA ILE A 207 -7.60 -11.15 13.19
C ILE A 207 -6.83 -9.82 13.17
N ALA A 208 -7.19 -8.89 12.29
CA ALA A 208 -6.48 -7.62 12.10
C ALA A 208 -6.26 -6.82 13.40
N PRO A 209 -7.24 -6.66 14.32
CA PRO A 209 -7.02 -5.91 15.55
C PRO A 209 -5.87 -6.46 16.41
N TYR A 210 -5.75 -7.77 16.51
CA TYR A 210 -4.72 -8.45 17.30
C TYR A 210 -3.36 -8.45 16.60
N ALA A 211 -3.37 -8.61 15.29
CA ALA A 211 -2.15 -8.54 14.50
C ALA A 211 -1.55 -7.13 14.51
N VAL A 212 -2.40 -6.10 14.37
CA VAL A 212 -1.99 -4.71 14.44
C VAL A 212 -1.45 -4.38 15.85
N PHE A 213 -2.10 -4.86 16.91
CA PHE A 213 -1.54 -4.79 18.26
C PHE A 213 -0.11 -5.35 18.31
N ALA A 214 0.10 -6.56 17.77
CA ALA A 214 1.41 -7.20 17.79
C ALA A 214 2.45 -6.43 16.98
N LEU A 215 2.09 -5.94 15.79
CA LEU A 215 2.99 -5.14 14.94
C LEU A 215 3.45 -3.86 15.64
N LEU A 216 2.52 -3.11 16.24
CA LEU A 216 2.85 -1.86 16.93
C LEU A 216 3.65 -2.13 18.22
N ALA A 217 3.30 -3.15 18.99
CA ALA A 217 4.05 -3.53 20.19
C ALA A 217 5.52 -3.88 19.86
N SER A 218 5.74 -4.68 18.82
CA SER A 218 7.08 -5.05 18.37
C SER A 218 7.86 -3.85 17.86
N LEU A 219 7.23 -2.98 17.07
CA LEU A 219 7.86 -1.76 16.55
C LEU A 219 8.39 -0.86 17.67
N ILE A 220 7.59 -0.65 18.72
CA ILE A 220 7.98 0.20 19.85
C ILE A 220 9.17 -0.38 20.62
N VAL A 221 9.17 -1.69 20.86
CA VAL A 221 10.25 -2.38 21.60
C VAL A 221 11.55 -2.48 20.79
N GLU A 222 11.43 -2.58 19.47
CA GLU A 222 12.58 -2.61 18.56
C GLU A 222 13.24 -1.25 18.42
N THR A 223 12.49 -0.16 18.62
CA THR A 223 13.03 1.20 18.52
C THR A 223 13.75 1.59 19.81
N THR A 224 15.08 1.54 19.80
CA THR A 224 15.92 1.62 21.00
C THR A 224 16.43 3.01 21.38
N ASN A 225 16.32 4.03 20.52
CA ASN A 225 17.08 5.26 20.71
C ASN A 225 16.20 6.52 20.78
N ALA A 226 15.95 7.00 22.00
CA ALA A 226 15.12 8.18 22.27
C ALA A 226 15.75 9.49 21.76
N ASP A 227 17.08 9.57 21.70
CA ASP A 227 17.79 10.78 21.27
C ASP A 227 17.68 11.00 19.75
N ILE A 228 17.68 9.91 18.99
CA ILE A 228 17.39 9.92 17.55
C ILE A 228 15.96 10.42 17.27
N PHE A 229 14.99 10.14 18.16
CA PHE A 229 13.62 10.64 18.00
C PHE A 229 13.51 12.15 18.10
N VAL A 230 14.30 12.80 18.97
CA VAL A 230 14.28 14.27 19.12
C VAL A 230 14.93 14.92 17.90
N ALA A 231 16.08 14.40 17.46
CA ALA A 231 16.78 14.88 16.26
C ALA A 231 15.94 14.68 14.98
N LEU A 232 15.20 13.58 14.88
CA LEU A 232 14.30 13.32 13.76
C LEU A 232 12.89 13.88 13.99
N ALA A 233 12.57 14.51 15.12
CA ALA A 233 11.22 14.98 15.40
C ALA A 233 10.80 16.08 14.42
N TRP A 234 11.69 17.04 14.15
CA TRP A 234 11.42 18.10 13.18
C TRP A 234 11.28 17.55 11.76
N TYR A 235 12.11 16.58 11.40
CA TYR A 235 11.99 15.86 10.14
C TYR A 235 10.65 15.11 10.04
N ALA A 236 10.30 14.33 11.06
CA ALA A 236 9.05 13.57 11.12
C ALA A 236 7.82 14.48 11.08
N LEU A 237 7.85 15.61 11.80
CA LEU A 237 6.79 16.61 11.78
C LEU A 237 6.61 17.20 10.38
N THR A 238 7.72 17.53 9.71
CA THR A 238 7.72 18.01 8.31
C THR A 238 7.02 17.01 7.39
N VAL A 239 7.40 15.73 7.48
CA VAL A 239 6.79 14.64 6.69
C VAL A 239 5.30 14.49 7.02
N VAL A 240 4.92 14.46 8.30
CA VAL A 240 3.52 14.32 8.72
C VAL A 240 2.66 15.48 8.21
N MET A 241 3.17 16.71 8.21
CA MET A 241 2.46 17.86 7.65
C MET A 241 2.30 17.76 6.13
N GLY A 242 3.33 17.31 5.41
CA GLY A 242 3.25 17.03 3.98
C GLY A 242 2.19 15.97 3.66
N LEU A 243 2.22 14.84 4.37
CA LEU A 243 1.23 13.76 4.23
C LEU A 243 -0.19 14.22 4.58
N ALA A 244 -0.36 14.99 5.66
CA ALA A 244 -1.66 15.53 6.05
C ALA A 244 -2.22 16.48 4.97
N THR A 245 -1.36 17.29 4.37
CA THR A 245 -1.74 18.19 3.26
C THR A 245 -2.16 17.38 2.03
N MET A 246 -1.42 16.34 1.68
CA MET A 246 -1.79 15.43 0.58
C MET A 246 -3.13 14.73 0.83
N VAL A 247 -3.36 14.23 2.05
CA VAL A 247 -4.65 13.63 2.43
C VAL A 247 -5.79 14.65 2.28
N ALA A 248 -5.58 15.90 2.69
CA ALA A 248 -6.57 16.96 2.51
C ALA A 248 -6.86 17.23 1.03
N ILE A 249 -5.84 17.23 0.16
CA ILE A 249 -6.00 17.38 -1.29
C ILE A 249 -6.82 16.23 -1.87
N TYR A 250 -6.48 14.96 -1.56
CA TYR A 250 -7.24 13.82 -2.07
C TYR A 250 -8.71 13.87 -1.63
N VAL A 251 -8.97 14.16 -0.36
CA VAL A 251 -10.34 14.29 0.16
C VAL A 251 -11.10 15.41 -0.53
N THR A 252 -10.42 16.52 -0.82
CA THR A 252 -11.00 17.66 -1.55
C THR A 252 -11.36 17.26 -2.98
N ILE A 253 -10.47 16.56 -3.68
CA ILE A 253 -10.71 16.02 -5.03
C ILE A 253 -11.91 15.06 -4.99
N VAL A 254 -11.92 14.09 -4.06
CA VAL A 254 -13.03 13.14 -3.92
C VAL A 254 -14.35 13.88 -3.66
N TYR A 255 -14.36 14.86 -2.76
CA TYR A 255 -15.56 15.64 -2.44
C TYR A 255 -16.11 16.38 -3.66
N PHE A 256 -15.26 17.10 -4.41
CA PHE A 256 -15.71 17.87 -5.58
C PHE A 256 -16.15 16.99 -6.75
N TYR A 257 -15.47 15.87 -7.02
CA TYR A 257 -15.80 15.01 -8.15
C TYR A 257 -16.96 14.05 -7.89
N THR A 258 -17.13 13.60 -6.64
CA THR A 258 -18.14 12.58 -6.31
C THR A 258 -19.34 13.12 -5.52
N GLY A 259 -19.23 14.33 -4.95
CA GLY A 259 -20.21 14.88 -4.01
C GLY A 259 -20.29 14.13 -2.67
N LYS A 260 -19.45 13.12 -2.44
CA LYS A 260 -19.43 12.36 -1.18
C LYS A 260 -18.70 13.12 -0.09
N LYS A 261 -19.30 13.18 1.10
CA LYS A 261 -18.72 13.84 2.27
C LYS A 261 -17.39 13.16 2.69
N PRO A 262 -16.40 13.90 3.22
CA PRO A 262 -15.16 13.33 3.74
C PRO A 262 -15.35 12.15 4.70
N ASN A 263 -16.34 12.26 5.60
CA ASN A 263 -16.63 11.21 6.58
C ASN A 263 -17.07 9.89 5.91
N TYR A 264 -17.76 9.95 4.77
CA TYR A 264 -18.12 8.75 4.02
C TYR A 264 -16.85 8.05 3.51
N PHE A 265 -15.93 8.81 2.92
CA PHE A 265 -14.66 8.29 2.41
C PHE A 265 -13.79 7.69 3.52
N PHE A 266 -13.56 8.44 4.60
CA PHE A 266 -12.70 7.98 5.70
C PHE A 266 -13.26 6.75 6.42
N ASN A 267 -14.56 6.71 6.71
CA ASN A 267 -15.16 5.52 7.33
C ASN A 267 -15.11 4.30 6.41
N GLY A 268 -15.22 4.52 5.10
CA GLY A 268 -15.06 3.49 4.08
C GLY A 268 -13.63 2.94 4.04
N ILE A 269 -12.60 3.78 3.97
CA ILE A 269 -11.21 3.32 3.73
C ILE A 269 -10.39 3.07 5.01
N ALA A 270 -10.88 3.47 6.20
CA ALA A 270 -10.11 3.45 7.45
C ALA A 270 -9.40 2.11 7.74
N PRO A 271 -10.02 0.92 7.61
CA PRO A 271 -9.32 -0.33 7.87
C PRO A 271 -8.06 -0.53 7.01
N ALA A 272 -8.11 -0.17 5.73
CA ALA A 272 -6.97 -0.25 4.83
C ALA A 272 -5.87 0.74 5.22
N GLN A 273 -6.24 1.97 5.60
CA GLN A 273 -5.28 3.01 6.03
C GLN A 273 -4.56 2.64 7.34
N LEU A 274 -5.30 2.18 8.34
CA LEU A 274 -4.73 1.76 9.63
C LEU A 274 -3.82 0.55 9.46
N LEU A 275 -4.22 -0.37 8.58
CA LEU A 275 -3.40 -1.51 8.21
C LEU A 275 -2.12 -1.07 7.50
N ALA A 276 -2.21 -0.14 6.54
CA ALA A 276 -1.06 0.37 5.80
C ALA A 276 -0.07 1.05 6.73
N PHE A 277 -0.56 1.83 7.69
CA PHE A 277 0.25 2.43 8.73
C PHE A 277 0.96 1.38 9.61
N SER A 278 0.27 0.31 10.00
CA SER A 278 0.83 -0.72 10.88
C SER A 278 1.82 -1.68 10.20
N THR A 279 1.66 -1.91 8.90
CA THR A 279 2.44 -2.89 8.13
C THR A 279 3.54 -2.25 7.28
N SER A 280 3.47 -0.93 7.07
CA SER A 280 4.39 -0.16 6.23
C SER A 280 4.56 -0.74 4.82
N SER A 281 3.50 -1.34 4.25
CA SER A 281 3.58 -2.04 2.95
C SER A 281 2.30 -1.90 2.13
N SER A 282 2.36 -1.12 1.05
CA SER A 282 1.25 -0.95 0.09
C SER A 282 0.79 -2.28 -0.51
N ALA A 283 1.73 -3.13 -0.93
CA ALA A 283 1.45 -4.45 -1.50
C ALA A 283 0.74 -5.40 -0.52
N ALA A 284 1.09 -5.35 0.77
CA ALA A 284 0.39 -6.13 1.80
C ALA A 284 -1.04 -5.59 2.05
N THR A 285 -1.28 -4.30 1.82
CA THR A 285 -2.60 -3.71 2.06
C THR A 285 -3.54 -3.76 0.87
N LEU A 286 -3.01 -4.01 -0.33
CA LEU A 286 -3.78 -3.99 -1.57
C LEU A 286 -5.08 -4.84 -1.50
N PRO A 287 -5.07 -6.07 -0.97
CA PRO A 287 -6.30 -6.87 -0.88
C PRO A 287 -7.40 -6.17 -0.08
N VAL A 288 -7.02 -5.59 1.05
CA VAL A 288 -7.95 -4.86 1.91
C VAL A 288 -8.38 -3.56 1.24
N THR A 289 -7.47 -2.84 0.59
CA THR A 289 -7.82 -1.63 -0.16
C THR A 289 -8.88 -1.91 -1.23
N MET A 290 -8.74 -3.00 -1.99
CA MET A 290 -9.71 -3.38 -3.03
C MET A 290 -11.07 -3.73 -2.42
N GLU A 291 -11.11 -4.55 -1.36
CA GLU A 291 -12.36 -4.88 -0.67
C GLU A 291 -13.06 -3.63 -0.12
N ARG A 292 -12.32 -2.72 0.54
CA ARG A 292 -12.92 -1.49 1.09
C ARG A 292 -13.45 -0.56 -0.01
N VAL A 293 -12.74 -0.47 -1.13
CA VAL A 293 -13.16 0.39 -2.25
C VAL A 293 -14.39 -0.18 -2.96
N GLU A 294 -14.44 -1.50 -3.17
CA GLU A 294 -15.57 -2.17 -3.82
C GLU A 294 -16.80 -2.24 -2.90
N GLU A 295 -16.67 -2.80 -1.70
CA GLU A 295 -17.82 -3.14 -0.86
C GLU A 295 -18.30 -1.99 0.02
N HIS A 296 -17.42 -1.05 0.37
CA HIS A 296 -17.74 0.01 1.33
C HIS A 296 -17.79 1.41 0.71
N LEU A 297 -17.07 1.64 -0.40
CA LEU A 297 -17.12 2.90 -1.15
C LEU A 297 -17.95 2.80 -2.44
N GLY A 298 -18.38 1.58 -2.83
CA GLY A 298 -19.29 1.35 -3.96
C GLY A 298 -18.67 1.68 -5.31
N VAL A 299 -17.35 1.54 -5.45
CA VAL A 299 -16.66 1.68 -6.73
C VAL A 299 -16.84 0.39 -7.53
N ASP A 300 -17.08 0.52 -8.84
CA ASP A 300 -17.23 -0.62 -9.73
C ASP A 300 -15.98 -1.53 -9.68
N LYS A 301 -16.20 -2.85 -9.60
CA LYS A 301 -15.14 -3.88 -9.55
C LYS A 301 -14.14 -3.72 -10.68
N GLU A 302 -14.60 -3.39 -11.88
CA GLU A 302 -13.75 -3.11 -13.05
C GLU A 302 -12.75 -1.98 -12.79
N VAL A 303 -13.18 -0.89 -12.16
CA VAL A 303 -12.32 0.26 -11.87
C VAL A 303 -11.38 -0.07 -10.72
N ALA A 304 -11.89 -0.63 -9.62
CA ALA A 304 -11.08 -0.99 -8.45
C ALA A 304 -9.99 -2.02 -8.78
N SER A 305 -10.35 -3.06 -9.53
CA SER A 305 -9.44 -4.12 -9.95
C SER A 305 -8.28 -3.61 -10.80
N PHE A 306 -8.47 -2.58 -11.61
CA PHE A 306 -7.39 -1.97 -12.38
C PHE A 306 -6.61 -0.92 -11.58
N VAL A 307 -7.32 0.05 -11.02
CA VAL A 307 -6.71 1.26 -10.44
C VAL A 307 -5.88 0.94 -9.21
N CYS A 308 -6.39 0.09 -8.30
CA CYS A 308 -5.73 -0.18 -7.03
C CYS A 308 -4.41 -0.96 -7.18
N PRO A 309 -4.32 -2.08 -7.93
CA PRO A 309 -3.05 -2.79 -8.10
C PRO A 309 -1.97 -1.97 -8.81
N VAL A 310 -2.36 -1.24 -9.87
CA VAL A 310 -1.46 -0.33 -10.57
C VAL A 310 -0.99 0.78 -9.62
N GLY A 311 -1.90 1.35 -8.83
CA GLY A 311 -1.57 2.38 -7.82
C GLY A 311 -0.60 1.90 -6.75
N ALA A 312 -0.75 0.65 -6.27
CA ALA A 312 0.11 0.09 -5.23
C ALA A 312 1.58 -0.06 -5.65
N THR A 313 1.87 -0.03 -6.96
CA THR A 313 3.21 -0.18 -7.53
C THR A 313 3.74 1.09 -8.19
N ILE A 314 2.86 1.92 -8.77
CA ILE A 314 3.25 3.13 -9.50
C ILE A 314 3.05 4.39 -8.66
N ASN A 315 1.93 4.52 -7.95
CA ASN A 315 1.55 5.77 -7.29
C ASN A 315 2.05 5.82 -5.84
N MET A 316 3.33 6.12 -5.66
CA MET A 316 4.00 6.21 -4.35
C MET A 316 4.23 7.66 -3.91
N ASP A 317 3.15 8.45 -3.86
CA ASP A 317 3.19 9.89 -3.55
C ASP A 317 3.78 10.21 -2.17
N GLY A 318 3.66 9.31 -1.19
CA GLY A 318 4.27 9.49 0.14
C GLY A 318 5.76 9.15 0.21
N THR A 319 6.34 8.58 -0.85
CA THR A 319 7.77 8.24 -0.95
C THR A 319 8.54 9.22 -1.82
N SER A 320 7.83 9.94 -2.70
CA SER A 320 8.38 10.86 -3.70
C SER A 320 8.56 12.26 -3.12
#